data_AF-A0A2U4FL61-F1
#
_entry.id   AF-A0A2U4FL61-F1
#
_cell.length_a   1.000
_cell.length_b   1.000
_cell.length_c   1.000
_cell.angle_alpha   90.00
_cell.angle_beta   90.00
_cell.angle_gamma   90.00
#
_symmetry.space_group_name_H-M   'P 1'
#
loop_
_entity.id
_entity.type
_entity.pdbx_description
1 polymer ?
#
loop_
_entity_poly.entity_id
_entity_poly.type
_entity_poly.pdbx_seq_one_letter_code
_entity_poly.pdbx_strand_id
1 'polypeptide(L)'
;MSMGTIRSIPAMFVLNLITLGIYHFYWVYYITLEAEKFTKRKDISPALELLLSVMTCNLYTIYWYNKYGNIIHKEIALKIDENDKDNKTQIVMTASIIVLLVGIPIIGILCYVLFFGLLVSTMALVYNDFNFIDFIDNPEALLIFLGTILISFIILFVITASLIIPDIIMQKKLNSIWEKIRSKKYNNKID
;
A
#
# COMPACT_ATOMS: atom_id res chain seq x y z
N MET A 1 15.30 6.66 -12.88
CA MET A 1 15.60 7.02 -11.48
C MET A 1 16.81 6.22 -10.99
N SER A 2 17.76 6.85 -10.28
CA SER A 2 19.02 6.22 -9.82
C SER A 2 18.86 5.53 -8.46
N MET A 3 19.63 4.46 -8.22
CA MET A 3 19.70 3.78 -6.91
C MET A 3 20.07 4.77 -5.80
N GLY A 4 19.51 4.58 -4.59
CA GLY A 4 19.90 5.33 -3.40
C GLY A 4 19.28 6.71 -3.23
N THR A 5 18.09 6.90 -3.81
CA THR A 5 17.33 8.14 -3.63
C THR A 5 16.55 8.07 -2.31
N ILE A 6 16.84 8.99 -1.38
CA ILE A 6 16.10 9.13 -0.12
C ILE A 6 14.73 9.71 -0.46
N ARG A 7 13.67 9.01 -0.08
CA ARG A 7 12.28 9.42 -0.38
C ARG A 7 11.61 10.00 0.85
N SER A 8 10.92 11.12 0.69
CA SER A 8 10.11 11.71 1.75
C SER A 8 8.82 10.92 1.95
N ILE A 9 8.61 10.42 3.17
CA ILE A 9 7.41 9.68 3.59
C ILE A 9 6.13 10.49 3.37
N PRO A 10 6.07 11.81 3.67
CA PRO A 10 4.86 12.60 3.43
C PRO A 10 4.48 12.67 1.95
N ALA A 11 5.46 12.82 1.05
CA ALA A 11 5.16 12.85 -0.39
C ALA A 11 4.61 11.51 -0.88
N MET A 12 5.12 10.40 -0.34
CA MET A 12 4.64 9.07 -0.67
C MET A 12 3.18 8.86 -0.24
N PHE A 13 2.84 9.33 0.95
CA PHE A 13 1.46 9.30 1.46
C PHE A 13 0.53 10.13 0.57
N VAL A 14 0.90 11.37 0.26
CA VAL A 14 0.11 12.28 -0.60
C VAL A 14 -0.06 11.73 -2.02
N LEU A 15 0.99 11.14 -2.60
CA LEU A 15 0.91 10.56 -3.94
C LEU A 15 -0.02 9.34 -3.99
N ASN A 16 0.03 8.46 -2.99
CA ASN A 16 -0.93 7.34 -2.92
C ASN A 16 -2.37 7.83 -2.70
N LEU A 17 -2.55 8.92 -1.94
CA LEU A 17 -3.85 9.57 -1.73
C LEU A 17 -4.45 10.08 -3.03
N ILE A 18 -3.64 10.81 -3.82
CA ILE A 18 -4.06 11.42 -5.09
C ILE A 18 -4.33 10.36 -6.16
N THR A 19 -3.56 9.28 -6.16
CA THR A 19 -3.64 8.22 -7.17
C THR A 19 -4.57 7.06 -6.78
N LEU A 20 -5.25 7.15 -5.63
CA LEU A 20 -6.12 6.11 -5.07
C LEU A 20 -5.44 4.72 -5.06
N GLY A 21 -4.17 4.64 -4.66
CA GLY A 21 -3.43 3.39 -4.56
C GLY A 21 -2.72 2.92 -5.83
N ILE A 22 -2.86 3.59 -6.98
CA ILE A 22 -2.10 3.22 -8.20
C ILE A 22 -0.59 3.42 -7.98
N TYR A 23 -0.21 4.43 -7.18
CA TYR A 23 1.19 4.69 -6.84
C TYR A 23 1.86 3.51 -6.11
N HIS A 24 1.11 2.67 -5.39
CA HIS A 24 1.64 1.45 -4.77
C HIS A 24 2.35 0.54 -5.78
N PHE A 25 1.72 0.29 -6.94
CA PHE A 25 2.30 -0.55 -8.00
C PHE A 25 3.57 0.04 -8.59
N TYR A 26 3.58 1.36 -8.82
CA TYR A 26 4.78 2.07 -9.20
C TYR A 26 5.88 1.83 -8.16
N TRP A 27 5.59 2.04 -6.88
CA TRP A 27 6.57 1.90 -5.81
C TRP A 27 7.15 0.48 -5.70
N VAL A 28 6.30 -0.56 -5.76
CA VAL A 28 6.73 -1.98 -5.76
C VAL A 28 7.78 -2.24 -6.83
N TYR A 29 7.52 -1.80 -8.07
CA TYR A 29 8.47 -1.95 -9.18
C TYR A 29 9.83 -1.28 -8.87
N TYR A 30 9.82 -0.07 -8.31
CA TYR A 30 11.05 0.66 -8.01
C TYR A 30 11.87 0.01 -6.90
N ILE A 31 11.22 -0.47 -5.84
CA ILE A 31 11.93 -1.16 -4.74
C ILE A 31 12.56 -2.45 -5.26
N THR A 32 11.83 -3.21 -6.09
CA THR A 32 12.40 -4.42 -6.70
C THR A 32 13.59 -4.10 -7.60
N LEU A 33 13.51 -3.04 -8.40
CA LEU A 33 14.61 -2.60 -9.26
C LEU A 33 15.84 -2.15 -8.44
N GLU A 34 15.63 -1.47 -7.31
CA GLU A 34 16.71 -1.10 -6.40
C GLU A 34 17.35 -2.32 -5.74
N ALA A 35 16.54 -3.26 -5.28
CA ALA A 35 17.00 -4.50 -4.67
C ALA A 35 17.80 -5.34 -5.69
N GLU A 36 17.32 -5.48 -6.92
CA GLU A 36 18.02 -6.16 -8.02
C GLU A 36 19.40 -5.55 -8.25
N LYS A 37 19.46 -4.23 -8.47
CA LYS A 37 20.69 -3.53 -8.81
C LYS A 37 21.71 -3.55 -7.66
N PHE A 38 21.26 -3.49 -6.40
CA PHE A 38 22.14 -3.54 -5.24
C PHE A 38 22.65 -4.96 -4.95
N THR A 39 21.79 -5.97 -5.09
CA THR A 39 22.15 -7.37 -4.82
C THR A 39 22.80 -8.07 -6.02
N LYS A 40 22.68 -7.50 -7.22
CA LYS A 40 23.16 -8.04 -8.52
C LYS A 40 22.66 -9.47 -8.79
N ARG A 41 21.49 -9.80 -8.25
CA ARG A 41 20.86 -11.10 -8.36
C ARG A 41 20.04 -11.21 -9.64
N LYS A 42 20.20 -12.31 -10.37
CA LYS A 42 19.50 -12.57 -11.64
C LYS A 42 18.12 -13.21 -11.46
N ASP A 43 17.82 -13.69 -10.26
CA ASP A 43 16.52 -14.26 -9.84
C ASP A 43 15.48 -13.18 -9.52
N ILE A 44 15.86 -11.91 -9.53
CA ILE A 44 14.98 -10.78 -9.28
C ILE A 44 14.61 -10.15 -10.62
N SER A 45 13.31 -10.12 -10.95
CA SER A 45 12.78 -9.46 -12.14
C SER A 45 11.69 -8.47 -11.76
N PRO A 46 11.96 -7.15 -11.78
CA PRO A 46 11.01 -6.11 -11.38
C PRO A 46 9.70 -6.14 -12.17
N ALA A 47 9.78 -6.46 -13.47
CA ALA A 47 8.60 -6.51 -14.33
C ALA A 47 7.69 -7.71 -14.02
N LEU A 48 8.27 -8.89 -13.74
CA LEU A 48 7.50 -10.08 -13.38
C LEU A 48 6.81 -9.93 -12.01
N GLU A 49 7.52 -9.36 -11.05
CA GLU A 49 7.01 -9.14 -9.68
C GLU A 49 5.84 -8.15 -9.69
N LEU A 50 5.94 -7.08 -10.48
CA LEU A 50 4.85 -6.14 -10.71
C LEU A 50 3.66 -6.82 -11.39
N LEU A 51 3.91 -7.59 -12.46
CA LEU A 51 2.85 -8.28 -13.19
C LEU A 51 2.08 -9.25 -12.28
N LEU A 52 2.78 -9.99 -11.43
CA LEU A 52 2.18 -10.89 -10.44
C LEU A 52 1.35 -10.12 -9.39
N SER A 53 1.82 -8.97 -8.92
CA SER A 53 1.06 -8.13 -7.98
C SER A 53 -0.27 -7.64 -8.55
N VAL A 54 -0.29 -7.27 -9.84
CA VAL A 54 -1.50 -6.84 -10.54
C VAL A 54 -2.41 -8.03 -10.87
N MET A 55 -1.85 -9.13 -11.40
CA MET A 55 -2.60 -10.31 -11.82
C MET A 55 -3.28 -11.03 -10.65
N THR A 56 -2.69 -10.98 -9.46
CA THR A 56 -3.24 -11.61 -8.25
C THR A 56 -4.07 -10.65 -7.39
N CYS A 57 -4.40 -9.45 -7.89
CA CYS A 57 -5.15 -8.44 -7.13
C CYS A 57 -4.55 -8.19 -5.73
N ASN A 58 -3.25 -7.89 -5.63
CA ASN A 58 -2.51 -7.63 -4.40
C ASN A 58 -2.28 -8.82 -3.45
N LEU A 59 -2.78 -10.03 -3.74
CA LEU A 59 -2.45 -11.23 -2.93
C LEU A 59 -0.94 -11.52 -2.95
N TYR A 60 -0.32 -11.41 -4.14
CA TYR A 60 1.11 -11.62 -4.29
C TYR A 60 1.95 -10.59 -3.52
N THR A 61 1.42 -9.39 -3.29
CA THR A 61 2.11 -8.34 -2.54
C THR A 61 2.51 -8.81 -1.14
N ILE A 62 1.73 -9.70 -0.50
CA ILE A 62 2.09 -10.31 0.79
C ILE A 62 3.39 -11.12 0.70
N TYR A 63 3.47 -11.99 -0.31
CA TYR A 63 4.68 -12.79 -0.56
C TYR A 63 5.87 -11.88 -0.90
N TRP A 64 5.62 -10.86 -1.73
CA TRP A 64 6.62 -9.87 -2.12
C TRP A 64 7.20 -9.15 -0.89
N TYR A 65 6.37 -8.67 0.04
CA TYR A 65 6.84 -8.03 1.27
C TYR A 65 7.74 -8.95 2.10
N ASN A 66 7.43 -10.24 2.18
CA ASN A 66 8.27 -11.18 2.91
C ASN A 66 9.61 -11.41 2.22
N LYS A 67 9.60 -11.62 0.90
CA LYS A 67 10.80 -11.84 0.09
C LYS A 67 11.71 -10.61 0.12
N TYR A 68 11.18 -9.43 -0.25
CA TYR A 68 11.97 -8.19 -0.31
C TYR A 68 12.26 -7.61 1.07
N GLY A 69 11.38 -7.81 2.05
CA GLY A 69 11.64 -7.51 3.45
C GLY A 69 12.87 -8.25 3.95
N ASN A 70 12.99 -9.56 3.69
CA ASN A 70 14.17 -10.33 4.06
C ASN A 70 15.44 -9.84 3.33
N ILE A 71 15.35 -9.57 2.04
CA ILE A 71 16.48 -9.06 1.25
C ILE A 71 16.98 -7.72 1.82
N ILE A 72 16.08 -6.77 2.09
CA ILE A 72 16.45 -5.43 2.55
C ILE A 72 16.97 -5.47 3.99
N HIS A 73 16.25 -6.12 4.90
CA HIS A 73 16.58 -6.11 6.32
C HIS A 73 17.70 -7.07 6.71
N LYS A 74 17.98 -8.11 5.90
CA LYS A 74 19.04 -9.07 6.18
C LYS A 74 20.21 -8.84 5.24
N GLU A 75 20.04 -9.01 3.95
CA GLU A 75 21.20 -9.03 3.05
C GLU A 75 21.78 -7.65 2.78
N ILE A 76 20.93 -6.67 2.50
CA ILE A 76 21.39 -5.30 2.25
C ILE A 76 21.91 -4.69 3.55
N ALA A 77 21.19 -4.88 4.67
CA ALA A 77 21.62 -4.39 5.98
C ALA A 77 22.95 -5.02 6.45
N LEU A 78 23.10 -6.35 6.40
CA LEU A 78 24.32 -7.04 6.84
C LEU A 78 25.55 -6.68 6.00
N LYS A 79 25.39 -6.38 4.70
CA LYS A 79 26.49 -5.90 3.85
C LYS A 79 27.04 -4.54 4.30
N ILE A 80 26.29 -3.78 5.08
CA ILE A 80 26.62 -2.42 5.50
C ILE A 80 27.03 -2.40 6.97
N ASP A 81 26.30 -3.14 7.80
CA ASP A 81 26.44 -3.19 9.25
C ASP A 81 26.25 -4.63 9.74
N GLU A 82 27.36 -5.31 10.05
CA GLU A 82 27.40 -6.74 10.37
C GLU A 82 26.67 -7.10 11.68
N ASN A 83 26.34 -6.10 12.50
CA ASN A 83 25.69 -6.26 13.80
C ASN A 83 24.16 -6.09 13.76
N ASP A 84 23.57 -5.72 12.60
CA ASP A 84 22.13 -5.51 12.45
C ASP A 84 21.38 -6.85 12.22
N LYS A 85 21.35 -7.72 13.24
CA LYS A 85 20.55 -8.97 13.24
C LYS A 85 19.12 -8.75 13.71
N ASP A 86 18.41 -7.79 13.13
CA ASP A 86 17.06 -7.46 13.56
C ASP A 86 15.97 -8.34 12.88
N ASN A 87 16.02 -9.65 13.15
CA ASN A 87 15.02 -10.62 12.69
C ASN A 87 13.63 -10.35 13.28
N LYS A 88 13.55 -9.71 14.45
CA LYS A 88 12.28 -9.46 15.16
C LYS A 88 11.43 -8.43 14.42
N THR A 89 12.06 -7.39 13.86
CA THR A 89 11.36 -6.36 13.09
C THR A 89 10.77 -6.88 11.78
N GLN A 90 11.43 -7.84 11.10
CA GLN A 90 10.84 -8.50 9.92
C GLN A 90 9.57 -9.30 10.26
N ILE A 91 9.60 -10.08 11.35
CA ILE A 91 8.44 -10.92 11.75
C ILE A 91 7.25 -10.04 12.16
N VAL A 92 7.49 -8.94 12.87
CA VAL A 92 6.45 -7.97 13.25
C VAL A 92 5.89 -7.24 12.02
N MET A 93 6.72 -6.94 11.03
CA MET A 93 6.29 -6.35 9.76
C MET A 93 5.39 -7.34 8.98
N THR A 94 5.77 -8.61 8.87
CA THR A 94 4.94 -9.63 8.22
C THR A 94 3.61 -9.85 8.93
N ALA A 95 3.60 -9.93 10.26
CA ALA A 95 2.38 -10.12 11.02
C ALA A 95 1.44 -8.91 10.92
N SER A 96 1.98 -7.69 10.99
CA SER A 96 1.19 -6.47 10.81
C SER A 96 0.63 -6.34 9.40
N ILE A 97 1.39 -6.71 8.36
CA ILE A 97 0.90 -6.74 6.97
C ILE A 97 -0.29 -7.68 6.79
N ILE A 98 -0.23 -8.90 7.34
CA ILE A 98 -1.32 -9.88 7.20
C ILE A 98 -2.59 -9.35 7.87
N VAL A 99 -2.47 -8.79 9.07
CA VAL A 99 -3.61 -8.23 9.81
C VAL A 99 -4.21 -7.01 9.09
N LEU A 100 -3.37 -6.12 8.55
CA LEU A 100 -3.82 -4.90 7.88
C LEU A 100 -4.40 -5.14 6.50
N LEU A 101 -3.84 -6.08 5.73
CA LEU A 101 -4.24 -6.35 4.35
C LEU A 101 -5.45 -7.30 4.26
N VAL A 102 -5.68 -8.14 5.28
CA VAL A 102 -6.81 -9.07 5.30
C VAL A 102 -7.93 -8.51 6.18
N GLY A 103 -7.65 -8.04 7.40
CA GLY A 103 -8.68 -7.65 8.35
C GLY A 103 -9.45 -6.39 7.94
N ILE A 104 -8.73 -5.29 7.69
CA ILE A 104 -9.34 -3.97 7.46
C ILE A 104 -10.14 -3.89 6.15
N PRO A 105 -9.65 -4.34 4.97
CA PRO A 105 -10.45 -4.29 3.76
C PRO A 105 -11.62 -5.26 3.77
N ILE A 106 -11.51 -6.45 4.39
CA ILE A 106 -12.66 -7.36 4.53
C ILE A 106 -13.74 -6.73 5.40
N ILE A 107 -13.38 -6.15 6.54
CA ILE A 107 -14.32 -5.45 7.43
C ILE A 107 -14.92 -4.23 6.71
N GLY A 108 -14.10 -3.44 6.01
CA GLY A 108 -14.56 -2.27 5.27
C GLY A 108 -15.52 -2.62 4.13
N ILE A 109 -15.22 -3.68 3.38
CA ILE A 109 -16.10 -4.21 2.32
C ILE A 109 -17.38 -4.78 2.94
N LEU A 110 -17.30 -5.53 4.05
CA LEU A 110 -18.47 -6.07 4.74
C LEU A 110 -19.41 -4.95 5.22
N CYS A 111 -18.86 -3.92 5.88
CA CYS A 111 -19.61 -2.74 6.26
C CYS A 111 -20.22 -2.06 5.04
N TYR A 112 -19.46 -1.86 3.97
CA TYR A 112 -19.97 -1.26 2.74
C TYR A 112 -21.15 -2.05 2.15
N VAL A 113 -21.01 -3.37 2.00
CA VAL A 113 -22.07 -4.24 1.47
C VAL A 113 -23.31 -4.21 2.36
N LEU A 114 -23.15 -4.21 3.69
CA LEU A 114 -24.27 -4.11 4.63
C LEU A 114 -24.99 -2.77 4.50
N PHE A 115 -24.27 -1.64 4.49
CA PHE A 115 -24.86 -0.31 4.39
C PHE A 115 -25.51 -0.06 3.01
N PHE A 116 -24.85 -0.47 1.93
CA PHE A 116 -25.39 -0.34 0.58
C PHE A 116 -26.60 -1.25 0.36
N GLY A 117 -26.56 -2.48 0.89
CA GLY A 117 -27.69 -3.41 0.84
C GLY A 117 -28.93 -2.90 1.58
N LEU A 118 -28.74 -2.30 2.77
CA LEU A 118 -29.81 -1.63 3.51
C LEU A 118 -30.44 -0.49 2.71
N LEU A 119 -29.62 0.37 2.09
CA LEU A 119 -30.08 1.47 1.24
C LEU A 119 -30.94 0.94 0.08
N VAL A 120 -30.40 0.01 -0.72
CA VAL A 120 -31.10 -0.54 -1.90
C VAL A 120 -32.42 -1.20 -1.49
N SER A 121 -32.44 -1.92 -0.37
CA SER A 121 -33.66 -2.54 0.16
C SER A 121 -34.70 -1.52 0.62
N THR A 122 -34.29 -0.41 1.25
CA THR A 122 -35.21 0.65 1.66
C THR A 122 -35.80 1.36 0.44
N MET A 123 -34.97 1.67 -0.57
CA MET A 123 -35.45 2.33 -1.78
C MET A 123 -36.41 1.44 -2.59
N ALA A 124 -36.15 0.14 -2.66
CA ALA A 124 -37.04 -0.81 -3.33
C ALA A 124 -38.41 -0.93 -2.64
N LEU A 125 -38.50 -0.72 -1.33
CA LEU A 125 -39.76 -0.79 -0.58
C LEU A 125 -40.56 0.52 -0.68
N VAL A 126 -39.86 1.66 -0.73
CA VAL A 126 -40.48 2.99 -0.82
C VAL A 126 -40.89 3.32 -2.27
N TYR A 127 -40.14 2.85 -3.28
CA TYR A 127 -40.39 3.14 -4.69
C TYR A 127 -40.64 1.84 -5.47
N ASN A 128 -41.92 1.48 -5.66
CA ASN A 128 -42.32 0.29 -6.45
C ASN A 128 -42.09 0.45 -7.96
N ASP A 129 -42.08 1.67 -8.48
CA ASP A 129 -41.81 2.00 -9.88
C ASP A 129 -40.72 3.09 -9.89
N PHE A 130 -39.47 2.70 -10.19
CA PHE A 130 -38.32 3.60 -10.06
C PHE A 130 -38.29 4.61 -11.22
N ASN A 131 -38.79 5.83 -10.97
CA ASN A 131 -38.62 6.99 -11.84
C ASN A 131 -37.50 7.91 -11.32
N PHE A 132 -36.51 8.19 -12.17
CA PHE A 132 -35.38 9.05 -11.80
C PHE A 132 -35.78 10.51 -11.50
N ILE A 133 -36.84 11.00 -12.16
CA ILE A 133 -37.41 12.34 -11.92
C ILE A 133 -38.02 12.40 -10.50
N ASP A 134 -38.86 11.43 -10.15
CA ASP A 134 -39.50 11.33 -8.83
C ASP A 134 -38.45 11.17 -7.71
N PHE A 135 -37.34 10.49 -7.99
CA PHE A 135 -36.21 10.38 -7.04
C PHE A 135 -35.51 11.72 -6.79
N ILE A 136 -35.30 12.54 -7.83
CA ILE A 136 -34.65 13.87 -7.70
C ILE A 136 -35.56 14.86 -6.98
N ASP A 137 -36.87 14.79 -7.19
CA ASP A 137 -37.83 15.69 -6.55
C ASP A 137 -38.03 15.39 -5.06
N ASN A 138 -37.59 14.23 -4.57
CA ASN A 138 -37.63 13.86 -3.16
C ASN A 138 -36.32 14.25 -2.43
N PRO A 139 -36.28 15.37 -1.68
CA PRO A 139 -35.05 15.87 -1.08
C PRO A 139 -34.46 14.91 -0.03
N GLU A 140 -35.30 14.17 0.70
CA GLU A 140 -34.85 13.20 1.72
C GLU A 140 -34.14 11.99 1.10
N ALA A 141 -34.67 11.45 0.01
CA ALA A 141 -34.09 10.31 -0.70
C ALA A 141 -32.76 10.68 -1.37
N LEU A 142 -32.71 11.87 -1.99
CA LEU A 142 -31.50 12.42 -2.59
C LEU A 142 -30.39 12.63 -1.53
N LEU A 143 -30.74 13.14 -0.35
CA LEU A 143 -29.80 13.35 0.75
C LEU A 143 -29.21 12.03 1.25
N ILE A 144 -30.03 10.99 1.42
CA ILE A 144 -29.57 9.65 1.83
C ILE A 144 -28.63 9.06 0.76
N PHE A 145 -28.99 9.14 -0.51
CA PHE A 145 -28.17 8.64 -1.61
C PHE A 145 -26.82 9.34 -1.71
N LEU A 146 -26.79 10.68 -1.70
CA LEU A 146 -25.54 11.45 -1.68
C LEU A 146 -24.70 11.15 -0.43
N GLY A 147 -25.33 11.03 0.74
CA GLY A 147 -24.66 10.65 1.99
C GLY A 147 -24.01 9.27 1.91
N THR A 148 -24.66 8.30 1.29
CA THR A 148 -24.09 6.95 1.12
C THR A 148 -22.93 6.91 0.14
N ILE A 149 -23.00 7.68 -0.97
CA ILE A 149 -21.88 7.85 -1.89
C ILE A 149 -20.68 8.46 -1.15
N LEU A 150 -20.92 9.49 -0.34
CA LEU A 150 -19.87 10.13 0.46
C LEU A 150 -19.22 9.15 1.44
N ILE A 151 -20.03 8.38 2.20
CA ILE A 151 -19.55 7.33 3.11
C ILE A 151 -18.73 6.28 2.36
N SER A 152 -19.14 5.93 1.15
CA SER A 152 -18.42 4.97 0.29
C SER A 152 -17.02 5.49 -0.08
N PHE A 153 -16.91 6.77 -0.44
CA PHE A 153 -15.61 7.40 -0.68
C PHE A 153 -14.75 7.45 0.58
N ILE A 154 -15.34 7.72 1.75
CA ILE A 154 -14.62 7.72 3.04
C ILE A 154 -14.09 6.33 3.37
N ILE A 155 -14.90 5.28 3.20
CA ILE A 155 -14.47 3.89 3.44
C ILE A 155 -13.35 3.51 2.47
N LEU A 156 -13.48 3.83 1.18
CA LEU A 156 -12.44 3.59 0.18
C LEU A 156 -11.13 4.32 0.54
N PHE A 157 -11.23 5.56 1.01
CA PHE A 157 -10.11 6.35 1.48
C PHE A 157 -9.42 5.73 2.71
N VAL A 158 -10.20 5.24 3.68
CA VAL A 158 -9.65 4.58 4.87
C VAL A 158 -8.94 3.27 4.50
N ILE A 159 -9.51 2.50 3.58
CA ILE A 159 -8.90 1.26 3.08
C ILE A 159 -7.58 1.57 2.38
N THR A 160 -7.58 2.52 1.45
CA THR A 160 -6.36 2.91 0.72
C THR A 160 -5.29 3.47 1.65
N ALA A 161 -5.64 4.34 2.61
CA ALA A 161 -4.71 4.87 3.60
C ALA A 161 -4.07 3.77 4.46
N SER A 162 -4.85 2.76 4.83
CA SER A 162 -4.40 1.60 5.62
C SER A 162 -3.38 0.77 4.83
N LEU A 163 -3.60 0.55 3.54
CA LEU A 163 -2.71 -0.23 2.68
C LEU A 163 -1.30 0.40 2.51
N ILE A 164 -1.13 1.70 2.77
CA ILE A 164 0.14 2.44 2.63
C ILE A 164 1.08 2.21 3.84
N ILE A 165 0.57 1.79 4.99
CA ILE A 165 1.36 1.62 6.22
C ILE A 165 2.62 0.73 6.01
N PRO A 166 2.53 -0.47 5.41
CA PRO A 166 3.71 -1.30 5.18
C PRO A 166 4.71 -0.69 4.19
N ASP A 167 4.23 0.02 3.17
CA ASP A 167 5.08 0.76 2.24
C ASP A 167 5.99 1.75 3.00
N ILE A 168 5.42 2.48 3.96
CA ILE A 168 6.12 3.47 4.78
C ILE A 168 7.18 2.82 5.67
N ILE A 169 6.85 1.69 6.32
CA ILE A 169 7.78 0.97 7.21
C ILE A 169 9.02 0.54 6.43
N MET A 170 8.82 -0.06 5.26
CA MET A 170 9.94 -0.52 4.45
C MET A 170 10.75 0.64 3.87
N GLN A 171 10.08 1.71 3.43
CA GLN A 171 10.75 2.91 2.93
C GLN A 171 11.59 3.59 4.02
N LYS A 172 11.13 3.62 5.28
CA LYS A 172 11.90 4.13 6.43
C LYS A 172 13.21 3.36 6.62
N LYS A 173 13.16 2.02 6.63
CA LYS A 173 14.36 1.18 6.76
C LYS A 173 15.30 1.41 5.58
N LEU A 174 14.76 1.46 4.37
CA LEU A 174 15.54 1.66 3.15
C LEU A 174 16.23 3.04 3.13
N ASN A 175 15.55 4.11 3.57
CA ASN A 175 16.16 5.43 3.71
C ASN A 175 17.33 5.41 4.70
N SER A 176 17.16 4.79 5.86
CA SER A 176 18.23 4.64 6.87
C SER A 176 19.46 3.91 6.30
N ILE A 177 19.22 2.84 5.54
CA ILE A 177 20.26 2.09 4.82
C ILE A 177 21.01 3.01 3.83
N TRP A 178 20.28 3.77 3.01
CA TRP A 178 20.88 4.65 2.02
C TRP A 178 21.66 5.82 2.63
N GLU A 179 21.21 6.35 3.76
CA GLU A 179 21.95 7.36 4.53
C GLU A 179 23.28 6.80 5.05
N LYS A 180 23.29 5.59 5.61
CA LYS A 180 24.53 4.91 6.05
C LYS A 180 25.51 4.69 4.89
N ILE A 181 25.02 4.30 3.71
CA ILE A 181 25.88 4.14 2.52
C ILE A 181 26.47 5.49 2.09
N ARG A 182 25.64 6.53 2.07
CA ARG A 182 26.06 7.88 1.65
C ARG A 182 27.13 8.44 2.59
N SER A 183 26.97 8.28 3.89
CA SER A 183 27.97 8.74 4.88
C SER A 183 29.29 7.98 4.75
N LYS A 184 29.26 6.64 4.61
CA LYS A 184 30.47 5.83 4.42
C LYS A 184 31.24 6.22 3.14
N LYS A 185 30.51 6.48 2.04
CA LYS A 185 31.13 6.92 0.78
C LYS A 185 31.73 8.33 0.89
N TYR A 186 31.12 9.21 1.68
CA TYR A 186 31.64 10.55 1.92
C TYR A 186 32.92 10.51 2.75
N ASN A 187 32.95 9.73 3.83
CA ASN A 187 34.13 9.56 4.69
C ASN A 187 35.32 8.97 3.91
N ASN A 188 35.10 7.91 3.13
CA ASN A 188 36.14 7.30 2.28
C ASN A 188 36.65 8.21 1.14
N LYS A 189 36.05 9.38 0.93
CA LYS A 189 36.48 10.36 -0.08
C LYS A 189 37.37 11.47 0.51
N ILE A 190 37.45 11.54 1.83
CA ILE A 190 38.20 12.54 2.59
C ILE A 190 39.55 11.96 3.06
N ASP A 191 39.68 10.64 3.12
CA ASP A 191 40.94 9.89 3.27
C ASP A 191 41.63 9.68 1.90
#